data_AF-A0A8J5NCK6-F1
#
_entry.id   AF-A0A8J5NCK6-F1
#
_cell.length_a   1.000
_cell.length_b   1.000
_cell.length_c   1.000
_cell.angle_alpha   90.00
_cell.angle_beta   90.00
_cell.angle_gamma   90.00
#
_symmetry.space_group_name_H-M   'P 1'
#
loop_
_entity.id
_entity.type
_entity.pdbx_description
1 polymer ?
#
loop_
_entity_poly.entity_id
_entity_poly.type
_entity_poly.pdbx_seq_one_letter_code
_entity_poly.pdbx_strand_id
1 'polypeptide(L)'
;MSDTLERQLATWEARSPVPSSAFNGILKAITKLHEAISGVLPPPQKYQLFEKITAVLKEKLKIHLVRLNVSSVGPQSWVVTSELTFYFNHLEGLGLNGLVTQEEFTTGLWPPR
;
A
#
# COMPACT_ATOMS: atom_id res chain seq x y z
N MET A 1 -5.67 12.16 1.42
CA MET A 1 -5.22 10.74 1.42
C MET A 1 -3.73 10.64 1.18
N SER A 2 -3.18 11.32 0.16
CA SER A 2 -1.73 11.43 -0.07
C SER A 2 -0.96 11.81 1.20
N ASP A 3 -1.38 12.86 1.92
CA ASP A 3 -0.72 13.31 3.15
C ASP A 3 -0.73 12.26 4.27
N THR A 4 -1.77 11.42 4.31
CA THR A 4 -1.85 10.33 5.29
C THR A 4 -0.86 9.24 4.94
N LEU A 5 -0.75 8.87 3.67
CA LEU A 5 0.25 7.90 3.20
C LEU A 5 1.67 8.39 3.48
N GLU A 6 1.96 9.66 3.17
CA GLU A 6 3.25 10.28 3.47
C GLU A 6 3.58 10.25 4.95
N ARG A 7 2.63 10.65 5.82
CA ARG A 7 2.85 10.62 7.28
C ARG A 7 3.13 9.21 7.81
N GLN A 8 2.40 8.20 7.33
CA GLN A 8 2.61 6.82 7.78
C GLN A 8 3.96 6.27 7.28
N LEU A 9 4.30 6.51 6.01
CA LEU A 9 5.55 6.03 5.42
C LEU A 9 6.79 6.80 5.91
N ALA A 10 6.64 8.06 6.34
CA ALA A 10 7.72 8.86 6.90
C ALA A 10 8.41 8.14 8.07
N THR A 11 7.62 7.48 8.92
CA THR A 11 8.06 6.73 10.11
C THR A 11 8.21 5.24 9.88
N TRP A 12 7.95 4.73 8.67
CA TRP A 12 8.00 3.30 8.38
C TRP A 12 9.42 2.82 8.16
N GLU A 13 9.71 1.63 8.68
CA GLU A 13 10.95 0.87 8.50
C GLU A 13 10.62 -0.56 8.08
N ALA A 14 11.43 -1.16 7.22
CA ALA A 14 11.29 -2.56 6.79
C ALA A 14 11.76 -3.54 7.88
N ARG A 15 11.01 -3.66 8.98
CA ARG A 15 11.30 -4.56 10.10
C ARG A 15 10.04 -5.13 10.74
N SER A 16 10.20 -6.18 11.54
CA SER A 16 9.14 -6.73 12.38
C SER A 16 8.70 -5.76 13.48
N PRO A 17 7.43 -5.83 13.94
CA PRO A 17 6.37 -6.75 13.50
C PRO A 17 5.69 -6.34 12.18
N VAL A 18 5.11 -7.32 11.48
CA VAL A 18 4.30 -7.13 10.27
C VAL A 18 2.88 -7.65 10.53
N PRO A 19 1.79 -6.89 10.23
CA PRO A 19 1.81 -5.56 9.63
C PRO A 19 2.33 -4.48 10.60
N SER A 20 3.16 -3.57 10.09
CA SER A 20 3.71 -2.50 10.92
C SER A 20 2.62 -1.52 11.38
N SER A 21 2.92 -0.71 12.38
CA SER A 21 2.01 0.36 12.82
C SER A 21 1.66 1.31 11.67
N ALA A 22 2.63 1.62 10.81
CA ALA A 22 2.43 2.47 9.64
C ALA A 22 1.44 1.84 8.64
N PHE A 23 1.64 0.57 8.29
CA PHE A 23 0.72 -0.13 7.39
C PHE A 23 -0.67 -0.26 8.01
N ASN A 24 -0.79 -0.60 9.30
CA ASN A 24 -2.07 -0.58 10.00
C ASN A 24 -2.78 0.79 9.91
N GLY A 25 -2.02 1.89 10.02
CA GLY A 25 -2.53 3.24 9.81
C GLY A 25 -3.07 3.47 8.39
N ILE A 26 -2.36 2.96 7.38
CA ILE A 26 -2.79 3.00 5.97
C ILE A 26 -4.08 2.18 5.77
N LEU A 27 -4.13 0.94 6.25
CA LEU A 27 -5.31 0.06 6.14
C LEU A 27 -6.54 0.69 6.80
N LYS A 28 -6.37 1.28 7.99
CA LYS A 28 -7.44 1.98 8.70
C LYS A 28 -7.96 3.19 7.92
N ALA A 29 -7.06 3.95 7.28
CA ALA A 29 -7.45 5.10 6.45
C ALA A 29 -8.23 4.64 5.20
N ILE A 30 -7.82 3.53 4.59
CA ILE A 30 -8.50 2.90 3.45
C ILE A 30 -9.89 2.43 3.83
N THR A 31 -10.05 1.73 4.95
CA THR A 31 -11.36 1.28 5.44
C THR A 31 -12.30 2.46 5.67
N LYS A 32 -11.85 3.51 6.36
CA LYS A 32 -12.66 4.70 6.62
C LYS A 32 -13.10 5.39 5.33
N LEU A 33 -12.19 5.50 4.35
CA LEU A 33 -12.55 6.07 3.06
C LEU A 33 -13.56 5.19 2.33
N HIS A 34 -13.35 3.87 2.33
CA HIS A 34 -14.28 2.91 1.72
C HIS A 34 -15.68 3.02 2.32
N GLU A 35 -15.79 3.06 3.64
CA GLU A 35 -17.06 3.23 4.36
C GLU A 35 -17.74 4.55 4.01
N ALA A 36 -16.98 5.65 3.97
CA ALA A 36 -17.51 6.99 3.68
C ALA A 36 -18.09 7.12 2.26
N ILE A 37 -17.55 6.39 1.28
CA ILE A 37 -17.93 6.54 -0.14
C ILE A 37 -18.79 5.40 -0.67
N SER A 38 -18.88 4.25 0.01
CA SER A 38 -19.58 3.06 -0.51
C SER A 38 -21.08 3.27 -0.70
N GLY A 39 -21.70 4.20 0.04
CA GLY A 39 -23.10 4.59 -0.15
C GLY A 39 -23.31 5.78 -1.10
N VAL A 40 -22.23 6.38 -1.60
CA VAL A 40 -22.28 7.65 -2.37
C VAL A 40 -21.79 7.44 -3.80
N LEU A 41 -20.71 6.70 -4.00
CA LEU A 41 -20.09 6.51 -5.30
C LEU A 41 -20.54 5.19 -5.95
N PRO A 42 -20.87 5.20 -7.26
CA PRO A 42 -21.06 3.98 -8.03
C PRO A 42 -19.79 3.10 -8.01
N PRO A 43 -19.93 1.77 -8.17
CA PRO A 43 -18.79 0.86 -8.12
C PRO A 43 -17.63 1.27 -9.05
N PRO A 44 -17.82 1.60 -10.34
CA PRO A 44 -16.69 1.93 -11.22
C PRO A 44 -15.84 3.11 -10.73
N GLN A 45 -16.48 4.14 -10.17
CA GLN A 45 -15.78 5.31 -9.65
C GLN A 45 -15.03 5.00 -8.36
N LYS A 46 -15.61 4.14 -7.52
CA LYS A 46 -14.95 3.61 -6.32
C LYS A 46 -13.68 2.85 -6.70
N TYR A 47 -13.74 1.95 -7.69
CA TYR A 47 -12.58 1.21 -8.18
C TYR A 47 -11.47 2.14 -8.68
N GLN A 48 -11.81 3.09 -9.56
CA GLN A 48 -10.85 4.07 -10.09
C GLN A 48 -10.18 4.91 -9.00
N LEU A 49 -10.91 5.24 -7.91
CA LEU A 49 -10.34 5.97 -6.79
C LEU A 49 -9.30 5.14 -6.04
N PHE A 50 -9.61 3.89 -5.71
CA PHE A 50 -8.68 3.01 -4.98
C PHE A 50 -7.48 2.60 -5.83
N GLU A 51 -7.64 2.49 -7.15
CA GLU A 51 -6.53 2.30 -8.07
C GLU A 51 -5.53 3.48 -8.00
N LYS A 52 -6.04 4.71 -8.05
CA LYS A 52 -5.21 5.93 -7.90
C LYS A 52 -4.52 5.99 -6.54
N ILE A 53 -5.21 5.63 -5.45
CA ILE A 53 -4.62 5.58 -4.10
C ILE A 53 -3.50 4.55 -4.05
N THR A 54 -3.71 3.38 -4.65
CA THR A 54 -2.70 2.31 -4.71
C THR A 54 -1.48 2.74 -5.54
N ALA A 55 -1.67 3.46 -6.65
CA ALA A 55 -0.59 4.03 -7.43
C ALA A 55 0.23 5.06 -6.63
N VAL A 56 -0.44 5.95 -5.87
CA VAL A 56 0.24 6.92 -4.99
C VAL A 56 1.02 6.20 -3.89
N LEU A 57 0.44 5.15 -3.28
CA LEU A 57 1.17 4.33 -2.30
C LEU A 57 2.44 3.72 -2.90
N LYS A 58 2.36 3.18 -4.12
CA LYS A 58 3.51 2.61 -4.85
C LYS A 58 4.62 3.64 -5.04
N GLU A 59 4.27 4.83 -5.52
CA GLU A 59 5.23 5.92 -5.75
C GLU A 59 5.94 6.33 -4.46
N LYS A 60 5.18 6.53 -3.37
CA LYS A 60 5.76 6.90 -2.08
C LYS A 60 6.62 5.77 -1.52
N LEU A 61 6.12 4.54 -1.52
CA LEU A 61 6.87 3.38 -1.04
C LEU A 61 8.19 3.24 -1.78
N LYS A 62 8.22 3.40 -3.11
CA LYS A 62 9.44 3.41 -3.91
C LYS A 62 10.47 4.42 -3.40
N ILE A 63 10.06 5.67 -3.17
CA ILE A 63 10.93 6.72 -2.63
C ILE A 63 11.49 6.32 -1.25
N HIS A 64 10.64 5.75 -0.39
CA HIS A 64 11.05 5.30 0.94
C HIS A 64 12.01 4.11 0.91
N LEU A 65 11.82 3.14 0.01
CA LEU A 65 12.73 2.00 -0.17
C LEU A 65 14.12 2.46 -0.62
N VAL A 66 14.19 3.44 -1.54
CA VAL A 66 15.46 4.07 -1.93
C VAL A 66 16.13 4.74 -0.73
N ARG A 67 15.38 5.56 0.03
CA ARG A 67 15.90 6.27 1.21
C ARG A 67 16.46 5.33 2.28
N LEU A 68 15.79 4.19 2.49
CA LEU A 68 16.17 3.19 3.49
C LEU A 68 17.21 2.18 2.97
N ASN A 69 17.64 2.32 1.72
CA ASN A 69 18.55 1.38 1.04
C ASN A 69 18.05 -0.08 1.08
N VAL A 70 16.74 -0.28 0.95
CA VAL A 70 16.13 -1.61 0.93
C VAL A 70 16.24 -2.19 -0.47
N SER A 71 16.93 -3.33 -0.58
CA SER A 71 17.09 -4.04 -1.84
C SER A 71 15.92 -4.97 -2.14
N SER A 72 15.81 -5.45 -3.39
CA SER A 72 14.84 -6.46 -3.80
C SER A 72 15.11 -7.87 -3.29
N VAL A 73 16.17 -8.06 -2.50
CA VAL A 73 16.58 -9.35 -1.93
C VAL A 73 16.86 -9.25 -0.44
N GLY A 74 16.70 -10.37 0.27
CA GLY A 74 17.02 -10.51 1.68
C GLY A 74 15.86 -10.22 2.65
N PRO A 75 16.13 -10.15 3.96
CA PRO A 75 15.07 -10.14 4.97
C PRO A 75 14.13 -8.93 4.87
N GLN A 76 14.66 -7.76 4.53
CA GLN A 76 13.85 -6.54 4.38
C GLN A 76 12.92 -6.59 3.17
N SER A 77 13.33 -7.27 2.09
CA SER A 77 12.44 -7.45 0.92
C SER A 77 11.27 -8.35 1.29
N TRP A 78 11.48 -9.37 2.14
CA TRP A 78 10.40 -10.20 2.67
C TRP A 78 9.44 -9.41 3.56
N VAL A 79 9.94 -8.50 4.39
CA VAL A 79 9.08 -7.60 5.18
C VAL A 79 8.18 -6.78 4.27
N VAL A 80 8.73 -6.14 3.23
CA VAL A 80 7.95 -5.38 2.24
C VAL A 80 6.92 -6.26 1.56
N THR A 81 7.31 -7.45 1.10
CA THR A 81 6.39 -8.40 0.46
C THR A 81 5.24 -8.77 1.41
N SER A 82 5.52 -9.06 2.67
CA SER A 82 4.49 -9.37 3.66
C SER A 82 3.56 -8.19 3.93
N GLU A 83 4.08 -6.97 4.05
CA GLU A 83 3.27 -5.76 4.19
C GLU A 83 2.31 -5.57 3.00
N LEU A 84 2.80 -5.80 1.78
CA LEU A 84 1.98 -5.77 0.57
C LEU A 84 0.93 -6.87 0.56
N THR A 85 1.25 -8.09 1.03
CA THR A 85 0.28 -9.16 1.16
C THR A 85 -0.85 -8.79 2.14
N PHE A 86 -0.53 -8.19 3.29
CA PHE A 86 -1.56 -7.66 4.20
C PHE A 86 -2.40 -6.57 3.53
N TYR A 87 -1.77 -5.65 2.79
CA TYR A 87 -2.45 -4.60 2.05
C TYR A 87 -3.45 -5.14 1.01
N PHE A 88 -3.02 -6.06 0.15
CA PHE A 88 -3.88 -6.61 -0.90
C PHE A 88 -5.00 -7.49 -0.33
N ASN A 89 -4.71 -8.33 0.67
CA ASN A 89 -5.75 -9.11 1.35
C ASN A 89 -6.80 -8.20 2.00
N HIS A 90 -6.38 -7.03 2.52
CA HIS A 90 -7.29 -6.05 3.09
C HIS A 90 -8.19 -5.40 2.04
N LEU A 91 -7.64 -5.06 0.85
CA LEU A 91 -8.44 -4.56 -0.27
C LEU A 91 -9.46 -5.60 -0.75
N GLU A 92 -9.06 -6.87 -0.86
CA GLU A 92 -9.97 -7.97 -1.20
C GLU A 92 -11.10 -8.10 -0.17
N GLY A 93 -10.79 -7.99 1.12
CA GLY A 93 -11.79 -7.99 2.20
C GLY A 93 -12.81 -6.84 2.11
N LEU A 94 -12.47 -5.74 1.44
CA LEU A 94 -13.38 -4.62 1.16
C LEU A 94 -14.17 -4.78 -0.16
N GLY A 95 -14.01 -5.91 -0.86
CA GLY A 95 -14.62 -6.13 -2.16
C GLY A 95 -13.98 -5.30 -3.27
N LEU A 96 -12.70 -4.92 -3.12
CA LEU A 96 -11.91 -4.19 -4.10
C LEU A 96 -10.96 -5.13 -4.87
N ASN A 97 -11.40 -6.36 -5.11
CA ASN A 97 -10.66 -7.36 -5.88
C ASN A 97 -10.45 -6.89 -7.34
N GLY A 98 -9.27 -7.15 -7.89
CA GLY A 98 -8.96 -6.85 -9.30
C GLY A 98 -8.55 -5.42 -9.60
N LEU A 99 -8.20 -4.60 -8.60
CA LEU A 99 -7.62 -3.26 -8.81
C LEU A 99 -6.24 -3.35 -9.48
N VAL A 100 -5.29 -3.99 -8.80
CA VAL A 100 -3.95 -4.28 -9.27
C VAL A 100 -3.45 -5.46 -8.46
N THR A 101 -2.76 -6.40 -9.11
CA THR A 101 -2.16 -7.53 -8.41
C THR A 101 -0.92 -7.10 -7.66
N GLN A 102 -0.53 -7.88 -6.64
CA GLN A 102 0.73 -7.65 -5.94
C GLN A 102 1.93 -7.70 -6.90
N GLU A 103 1.89 -8.57 -7.92
CA GLU A 103 2.94 -8.68 -8.93
C GLU A 103 3.08 -7.40 -9.76
N GLU A 104 1.98 -6.89 -10.31
CA GLU A 104 1.95 -5.60 -11.04
C GLU A 104 2.38 -4.42 -10.14
N PHE A 105 1.99 -4.45 -8.87
CA PHE A 105 2.42 -3.46 -7.90
C PHE A 105 3.94 -3.49 -7.68
N THR A 106 4.53 -4.67 -7.52
CA THR A 106 5.98 -4.82 -7.29
C THR A 106 6.83 -4.51 -8.53
N THR A 107 6.24 -4.56 -9.72
CA THR A 107 6.93 -4.22 -10.97
C THR A 107 7.40 -2.77 -10.95
N GLY A 108 8.72 -2.54 -10.99
CA GLY A 108 9.34 -1.21 -10.93
C GLY A 108 9.29 -0.51 -9.57
N LEU A 109 8.90 -1.23 -8.50
CA LEU A 109 8.89 -0.74 -7.11
C LEU A 109 10.31 -0.58 -6.55
N TRP A 110 11.16 -1.58 -6.81
CA TRP A 110 12.50 -1.63 -6.23
C TRP A 110 13.45 -0.62 -6.88
N PRO A 111 14.43 -0.08 -6.13
CA PRO A 111 15.50 0.72 -6.70
C PRO A 111 16.25 -0.05 -7.81
N PRO A 112 16.72 0.62 -8.88
CA PRO A 112 17.65 -0.01 -9.82
C PRO A 112 18.93 -0.42 -9.07
N ARG A 113 19.50 -1.55 -9.48
CA ARG A 113 20.79 -2.05 -8.96
C ARG A 113 21.96 -1.27 -9.54
#